data_AF-A0A3A9JBK9-F1
#
_entry.id   AF-A0A3A9JBK9-F1
#
_cell.length_a   1.000
_cell.length_b   1.000
_cell.length_c   1.000
_cell.angle_alpha   90.00
_cell.angle_beta   90.00
_cell.angle_gamma   90.00
#
_symmetry.space_group_name_H-M   'P 1'
#
loop_
_entity.id
_entity.type
_entity.pdbx_description
1 polymer ?
#
loop_
_entity_poly.entity_id
_entity_poly.type
_entity_poly.pdbx_seq_one_letter_code
_entity_poly.pdbx_strand_id
1 'polypeptide(L)'
;MPALRRLTGRRALLAAFGLGLLSALALPPLYLVPVLLLAVPGLLALLDGAGSWKRAGVLGFAWGMGHHMAGLYWISHALLTDPWRWGWLVPVAVPGLAVPLALYVALAAILAWLAPPGWRRWLALAGAWTLAEMLRGLLFTGFPWNLMGTVWAFDALPLQGAALVGVHGLSLATMLLAGLPVLGWRRAVAGGTAALLALGGLGAWRLAQPEPVVPGVNLLLVQGNVQQEAKWREDQRWPIFRRYLDLTREGAAKAPAGVPLVVIWPETASPFLLPNDPEARRYAAETLPPGGVLLAGSVRAEWSPEGRASTVFNSLSAVGQDAALLGVYDKTHLVPFGEYMPLRGLIPIRVVQGGLDFSSGPGPVAMTVPGLPPFSPLICYEVIFPGAVAPSTRPQWLLNVTNDAWFGYSAGPFQHLAAARLRAVEEGLPMARAAQTGVSVVLDAHGRVAAKLGLGHMGSILAPLPAALPPTLYSRLGAWVPGLLAMAAFVAPFLLVRQKAKVTA
;
A
#
# COMPACT_ATOMS: atom_id res chain seq x y z
N MET A 1 19.76 -22.23 -16.10
CA MET A 1 20.97 -21.42 -15.78
C MET A 1 22.04 -22.28 -15.08
N PRO A 2 22.79 -23.10 -15.82
CA PRO A 2 23.76 -24.04 -15.22
C PRO A 2 24.89 -23.36 -14.43
N ALA A 3 25.32 -22.17 -14.87
CA ALA A 3 26.38 -21.41 -14.19
C ALA A 3 26.00 -21.00 -12.76
N LEU A 4 24.78 -20.48 -12.56
CA LEU A 4 24.29 -20.08 -11.23
C LEU A 4 24.21 -21.27 -10.27
N ARG A 5 23.76 -22.43 -10.74
CA ARG A 5 23.65 -23.65 -9.95
C ARG A 5 25.00 -24.13 -9.38
N ARG A 6 26.10 -23.81 -10.06
CA ARG A 6 27.46 -24.19 -9.66
C ARG A 6 28.12 -23.18 -8.73
N LEU A 7 27.53 -22.01 -8.51
CA LEU A 7 28.11 -20.99 -7.64
C LEU A 7 28.10 -21.45 -6.18
N THR A 8 29.18 -21.15 -5.47
CA THR A 8 29.36 -21.46 -4.05
C THR A 8 29.88 -20.25 -3.27
N GLY A 9 29.75 -20.33 -1.94
CA GLY A 9 30.24 -19.30 -1.02
C GLY A 9 29.78 -17.88 -1.37
N ARG A 10 30.70 -16.92 -1.31
CA ARG A 10 30.44 -15.49 -1.54
C ARG A 10 29.85 -15.19 -2.91
N ARG A 11 30.26 -15.90 -3.96
CA ARG A 11 29.76 -15.67 -5.33
C ARG A 11 28.27 -15.97 -5.45
N ALA A 12 27.79 -17.03 -4.79
CA ALA A 12 26.37 -17.37 -4.77
C ALA A 12 25.54 -16.34 -3.98
N LEU A 13 26.09 -15.81 -2.88
CA LEU A 13 25.43 -14.76 -2.08
C LEU A 13 25.33 -13.44 -2.84
N LEU A 14 26.41 -13.02 -3.51
CA LEU A 14 26.41 -11.82 -4.34
C LEU A 14 25.44 -11.94 -5.52
N ALA A 15 25.38 -13.12 -6.16
CA ALA A 15 24.41 -13.39 -7.21
C ALA A 15 22.97 -13.33 -6.67
N ALA A 16 22.69 -13.94 -5.52
CA ALA A 16 21.37 -13.88 -4.88
C ALA A 16 20.97 -12.44 -4.57
N PHE A 17 21.85 -11.67 -3.93
CA PHE A 17 21.64 -10.26 -3.61
C PHE A 17 21.41 -9.41 -4.87
N GLY A 18 22.23 -9.59 -5.91
CA GLY A 18 22.08 -8.89 -7.19
C GLY A 18 20.76 -9.21 -7.91
N LEU A 19 20.30 -10.47 -7.87
CA LEU A 19 18.99 -10.85 -8.41
C LEU A 19 17.84 -10.25 -7.59
N GLY A 20 18.03 -10.08 -6.27
CA GLY A 20 17.12 -9.34 -5.41
C GLY A 20 17.05 -7.85 -5.77
N LEU A 21 18.19 -7.19 -5.95
CA LEU A 21 18.23 -5.79 -6.43
C LEU A 21 17.50 -5.64 -7.76
N LEU A 22 17.77 -6.56 -8.70
CA LEU A 22 17.15 -6.56 -10.02
C LEU A 22 15.63 -6.74 -9.93
N SER A 23 15.13 -7.60 -9.03
CA SER A 23 13.69 -7.84 -8.90
C SER A 23 12.94 -6.61 -8.37
N ALA A 24 13.60 -5.73 -7.60
CA ALA A 24 12.99 -4.49 -7.14
C ALA A 24 12.65 -3.52 -8.29
N LEU A 25 13.29 -3.64 -9.47
CA LEU A 25 12.95 -2.82 -10.63
C LEU A 25 11.57 -3.13 -11.22
N ALA A 26 10.97 -4.27 -10.86
CA ALA A 26 9.59 -4.60 -11.22
C ALA A 26 8.55 -3.78 -10.42
N LEU A 27 8.95 -3.21 -9.28
CA LEU A 27 8.08 -2.43 -8.42
C LEU A 27 7.82 -1.02 -9.00
N PRO A 28 6.76 -0.32 -8.54
CA PRO A 28 6.57 1.07 -8.85
C PRO A 28 7.79 1.92 -8.44
N PRO A 29 8.14 2.98 -9.20
CA PRO A 29 7.46 3.47 -10.41
C PRO A 29 7.95 2.84 -11.72
N LEU A 30 8.94 1.96 -11.69
CA LEU A 30 9.64 1.50 -12.89
C LEU A 30 8.85 0.43 -13.67
N TYR A 31 8.16 -0.46 -12.96
CA TYR A 31 7.36 -1.53 -13.56
C TYR A 31 8.09 -2.35 -14.63
N LEU A 32 9.39 -2.59 -14.46
CA LEU A 32 10.17 -3.47 -15.35
C LEU A 32 9.87 -4.94 -15.03
N VAL A 33 8.60 -5.34 -15.02
CA VAL A 33 8.10 -6.68 -14.66
C VAL A 33 8.88 -7.83 -15.35
N PRO A 34 9.30 -7.73 -16.63
CA PRO A 34 10.06 -8.78 -17.28
C PRO A 34 11.39 -9.16 -16.60
N VAL A 35 11.98 -8.29 -15.76
CA VAL A 35 13.20 -8.63 -15.01
C VAL A 35 12.99 -9.82 -14.05
N LEU A 36 11.74 -10.08 -13.66
CA LEU A 36 11.39 -11.24 -12.83
C LEU A 36 11.60 -12.57 -13.55
N LEU A 37 11.54 -12.59 -14.90
CA LEU A 37 11.87 -13.76 -15.73
C LEU A 37 13.35 -14.15 -15.64
N LEU A 38 14.20 -13.27 -15.10
CA LEU A 38 15.59 -13.57 -14.77
C LEU A 38 15.77 -13.77 -13.26
N ALA A 39 15.19 -12.89 -12.43
CA ALA A 39 15.38 -12.90 -10.99
C ALA A 39 14.83 -14.18 -10.32
N VAL A 40 13.61 -14.62 -10.69
CA VAL A 40 12.96 -15.79 -10.07
C VAL A 40 13.61 -17.11 -10.53
N PRO A 41 13.84 -17.36 -11.84
CA PRO A 41 14.59 -18.54 -12.27
C PRO A 41 16.04 -18.55 -11.77
N GLY A 42 16.66 -17.38 -11.60
CA GLY A 42 17.99 -17.24 -11.00
C GLY A 42 18.02 -17.70 -9.54
N LEU A 43 17.04 -17.28 -8.72
CA LEU A 43 16.87 -17.77 -7.36
C LEU A 43 16.67 -19.29 -7.34
N LEU A 44 15.75 -19.82 -8.17
CA LEU A 44 15.51 -21.26 -8.27
C LEU A 44 16.79 -22.05 -8.63
N ALA A 45 17.59 -21.55 -9.57
CA ALA A 45 18.86 -22.18 -9.94
C ALA A 45 19.87 -22.19 -8.78
N LEU A 46 19.91 -21.14 -7.96
CA LEU A 46 20.74 -21.09 -6.75
C LEU A 46 20.24 -22.09 -5.69
N LEU A 47 18.92 -22.22 -5.50
CA LEU A 47 18.32 -23.23 -4.61
C LEU A 47 18.63 -24.67 -5.07
N ASP A 48 18.64 -24.92 -6.39
CA ASP A 48 19.05 -26.19 -6.98
C ASP A 48 20.52 -26.57 -6.72
N GLY A 49 21.37 -25.58 -6.44
CA GLY A 49 22.78 -25.75 -6.08
C GLY A 49 23.06 -25.66 -4.57
N ALA A 50 22.03 -25.45 -3.74
CA ALA A 50 22.23 -25.13 -2.33
C ALA A 50 22.75 -26.31 -1.50
N GLY A 51 22.36 -27.55 -1.83
CA GLY A 51 22.78 -28.77 -1.13
C GLY A 51 22.23 -28.96 0.29
N SER A 52 21.71 -27.91 0.95
CA SER A 52 21.02 -27.99 2.24
C SER A 52 19.97 -26.89 2.41
N TRP A 53 18.97 -27.13 3.27
CA TRP A 53 17.95 -26.14 3.61
C TRP A 53 18.55 -24.89 4.27
N LYS A 54 19.60 -25.05 5.09
CA LYS A 54 20.31 -23.91 5.72
C LYS A 54 20.86 -22.98 4.65
N ARG A 55 21.53 -23.54 3.64
CA ARG A 55 22.08 -22.76 2.53
C ARG A 55 20.99 -22.15 1.65
N ALA A 56 19.89 -22.85 1.43
CA ALA A 56 18.71 -22.29 0.75
C ALA A 56 18.15 -21.06 1.49
N GLY A 57 18.06 -21.14 2.82
CA GLY A 57 17.65 -20.02 3.67
C GLY A 57 18.60 -18.83 3.56
N VAL A 58 19.92 -19.03 3.62
CA VAL A 58 20.90 -17.95 3.47
C VAL A 58 20.84 -17.31 2.05
N LEU A 59 20.63 -18.11 1.01
CA LEU A 59 20.45 -17.59 -0.36
C LEU A 59 19.15 -16.78 -0.50
N GLY A 60 18.04 -17.28 0.05
CA GLY A 60 16.78 -16.56 0.11
C GLY A 60 16.90 -15.26 0.90
N PHE A 61 17.59 -15.29 2.04
CA PHE A 61 17.89 -14.11 2.84
C PHE A 61 18.69 -13.08 2.04
N ALA A 62 19.79 -13.48 1.38
CA ALA A 62 20.59 -12.56 0.56
C ALA A 62 19.78 -11.95 -0.59
N TRP A 63 18.94 -12.75 -1.25
CA TRP A 63 18.01 -12.24 -2.27
C TRP A 63 17.01 -11.24 -1.69
N GLY A 64 16.39 -11.58 -0.55
CA GLY A 64 15.45 -10.72 0.16
C GLY A 64 16.07 -9.39 0.59
N MET A 65 17.32 -9.42 1.08
CA MET A 65 18.08 -8.21 1.41
C MET A 65 18.21 -7.30 0.20
N GLY A 66 18.63 -7.82 -0.95
CA GLY A 66 18.72 -7.03 -2.19
C GLY A 66 17.36 -6.43 -2.59
N HIS A 67 16.32 -7.25 -2.61
CA HIS A 67 14.98 -6.81 -3.00
C HIS A 67 14.42 -5.72 -2.08
N HIS A 68 14.49 -5.92 -0.76
CA HIS A 68 13.94 -4.95 0.19
C HIS A 68 14.79 -3.70 0.33
N MET A 69 16.12 -3.80 0.26
CA MET A 69 16.99 -2.61 0.29
C MET A 69 16.75 -1.70 -0.93
N ALA A 70 16.68 -2.27 -2.14
CA ALA A 70 16.38 -1.49 -3.33
C ALA A 70 14.91 -1.04 -3.38
N GLY A 71 13.97 -1.86 -2.91
CA GLY A 71 12.55 -1.52 -2.91
C GLY A 71 12.15 -0.48 -1.87
N LEU A 72 12.90 -0.36 -0.77
CA LEU A 72 12.57 0.47 0.41
C LEU A 72 13.65 1.50 0.75
N TYR A 73 14.60 1.78 -0.15
CA TYR A 73 15.64 2.79 0.06
C TYR A 73 15.05 4.16 0.48
N TRP A 74 13.85 4.44 0.00
CA TRP A 74 13.18 5.71 0.22
C TRP A 74 12.83 5.96 1.70
N ILE A 75 12.84 4.94 2.57
CA ILE A 75 12.64 5.10 4.02
C ILE A 75 13.69 6.01 4.64
N SER A 76 14.88 6.11 4.04
CA SER A 76 15.89 7.08 4.45
C SER A 76 15.37 8.52 4.40
N HIS A 77 14.42 8.87 3.53
CA HIS A 77 13.88 10.24 3.46
C HIS A 77 13.21 10.67 4.76
N ALA A 78 12.54 9.76 5.47
CA ALA A 78 11.90 10.06 6.75
C ALA A 78 12.94 10.46 7.82
N LEU A 79 14.16 9.91 7.75
CA LEU A 79 15.26 10.31 8.64
C LEU A 79 15.88 11.64 8.20
N LEU A 80 15.88 11.91 6.90
CA LEU A 80 16.47 13.11 6.32
C LEU A 80 15.59 14.36 6.48
N THR A 81 14.39 14.25 7.07
CA THR A 81 13.60 15.43 7.47
C THR A 81 14.24 16.18 8.64
N ASP A 82 15.07 15.50 9.44
CA ASP A 82 15.91 16.13 10.47
C ASP A 82 17.30 15.45 10.44
N PRO A 83 18.12 15.78 9.42
CA PRO A 83 19.33 15.04 9.12
C PRO A 83 20.41 15.26 10.19
N TRP A 84 20.40 16.41 10.87
CA TRP A 84 21.32 16.70 11.97
C TRP A 84 21.12 15.77 13.15
N ARG A 85 19.87 15.38 13.42
CA ARG A 85 19.54 14.47 14.51
C ARG A 85 19.59 13.00 14.10
N TRP A 86 19.12 12.66 12.91
CA TRP A 86 18.84 11.28 12.50
C TRP A 86 19.63 10.79 11.28
N GLY A 87 20.36 11.65 10.58
CA GLY A 87 21.08 11.29 9.35
C GLY A 87 22.08 10.13 9.54
N TRP A 88 22.68 10.01 10.72
CA TRP A 88 23.61 8.91 11.04
C TRP A 88 22.94 7.52 11.07
N LEU A 89 21.60 7.44 11.20
CA LEU A 89 20.85 6.18 11.15
C LEU A 89 20.62 5.68 9.72
N VAL A 90 20.78 6.51 8.69
CA VAL A 90 20.53 6.15 7.28
C VAL A 90 21.21 4.84 6.85
N PRO A 91 22.53 4.63 7.07
CA PRO A 91 23.19 3.37 6.67
C PRO A 91 22.69 2.14 7.43
N VAL A 92 22.01 2.32 8.56
CA VAL A 92 21.51 1.23 9.41
C VAL A 92 20.02 0.97 9.20
N ALA A 93 19.21 1.99 8.97
CA ALA A 93 17.75 1.89 8.95
C ALA A 93 17.23 1.04 7.78
N VAL A 94 17.75 1.27 6.56
CA VAL A 94 17.30 0.50 5.38
C VAL A 94 17.74 -0.97 5.46
N PRO A 95 19.03 -1.30 5.74
CA PRO A 95 19.41 -2.69 5.96
C PRO A 95 18.69 -3.30 7.17
N GLY A 96 18.55 -2.54 8.26
CA GLY A 96 17.90 -2.97 9.49
C GLY A 96 16.45 -3.37 9.29
N LEU A 97 15.68 -2.63 8.49
CA LEU A 97 14.33 -3.02 8.09
C LEU A 97 14.35 -4.16 7.06
N ALA A 98 15.32 -4.19 6.15
CA ALA A 98 15.42 -5.27 5.16
C ALA A 98 15.67 -6.64 5.82
N VAL A 99 16.38 -6.71 6.96
CA VAL A 99 16.65 -7.97 7.68
C VAL A 99 15.37 -8.76 8.01
N PRO A 100 14.41 -8.25 8.83
CA PRO A 100 13.21 -9.00 9.16
C PRO A 100 12.37 -9.32 7.92
N LEU A 101 12.35 -8.46 6.90
CA LEU A 101 11.63 -8.71 5.65
C LEU A 101 12.28 -9.85 4.83
N ALA A 102 13.61 -9.88 4.77
CA ALA A 102 14.38 -10.92 4.11
C ALA A 102 14.24 -12.30 4.79
N LEU A 103 13.86 -12.36 6.08
CA LEU A 103 13.56 -13.62 6.75
C LEU A 103 12.32 -14.32 6.17
N TYR A 104 11.32 -13.57 5.69
CA TYR A 104 10.16 -14.16 4.99
C TYR A 104 10.58 -14.77 3.65
N VAL A 105 11.50 -14.13 2.93
CA VAL A 105 12.08 -14.67 1.70
C VAL A 105 12.93 -15.91 2.00
N ALA A 106 13.72 -15.89 3.08
CA ALA A 106 14.49 -17.04 3.55
C ALA A 106 13.57 -18.23 3.88
N LEU A 107 12.45 -17.98 4.56
CA LEU A 107 11.44 -18.99 4.87
C LEU A 107 10.85 -19.59 3.59
N ALA A 108 10.43 -18.76 2.62
CA ALA A 108 9.92 -19.24 1.35
C ALA A 108 10.96 -20.09 0.59
N ALA A 109 12.24 -19.67 0.59
CA ALA A 109 13.33 -20.41 -0.02
C ALA A 109 13.60 -21.76 0.65
N ILE A 110 13.56 -21.83 1.99
CA ILE A 110 13.68 -23.08 2.76
C ILE A 110 12.55 -24.03 2.38
N LEU A 111 11.30 -23.56 2.44
CA LEU A 111 10.12 -24.37 2.15
C LEU A 111 10.12 -24.87 0.70
N ALA A 112 10.49 -24.03 -0.26
CA ALA A 112 10.64 -24.42 -1.65
C ALA A 112 11.74 -25.48 -1.84
N TRP A 113 12.86 -25.35 -1.14
CA TRP A 113 13.99 -26.28 -1.27
C TRP A 113 13.65 -27.71 -0.87
N LEU A 114 12.69 -27.90 0.05
CA LEU A 114 12.18 -29.23 0.44
C LEU A 114 11.53 -29.98 -0.74
N ALA A 115 10.98 -29.25 -1.72
CA ALA A 115 10.45 -29.86 -2.93
C ALA A 115 11.58 -30.26 -3.91
N PRO A 116 11.41 -31.33 -4.70
CA PRO A 116 12.38 -31.73 -5.72
C PRO A 116 12.65 -30.61 -6.74
N PRO A 117 13.89 -30.51 -7.29
CA PRO A 117 14.24 -29.52 -8.30
C PRO A 117 13.32 -29.50 -9.53
N GLY A 118 13.35 -28.38 -10.27
CA GLY A 118 12.53 -28.18 -11.47
C GLY A 118 11.14 -27.63 -11.18
N TRP A 119 10.13 -28.07 -11.93
CA TRP A 119 8.77 -27.50 -11.86
C TRP A 119 8.13 -27.65 -10.47
N ARG A 120 8.47 -28.71 -9.73
CA ARG A 120 7.99 -28.96 -8.37
C ARG A 120 8.45 -27.88 -7.39
N ARG A 121 9.76 -27.58 -7.39
CA ARG A 121 10.34 -26.51 -6.57
C ARG A 121 9.84 -25.13 -6.96
N TRP A 122 9.62 -24.89 -8.26
CA TRP A 122 9.03 -23.65 -8.73
C TRP A 122 7.61 -23.43 -8.17
N LEU A 123 6.72 -24.43 -8.27
CA LEU A 123 5.37 -24.34 -7.69
C LEU A 123 5.43 -24.17 -6.16
N ALA A 124 6.31 -24.92 -5.49
CA ALA A 124 6.51 -24.80 -4.05
C ALA A 124 6.99 -23.39 -3.67
N LEU A 125 7.89 -22.79 -4.45
CA LEU A 125 8.35 -21.41 -4.23
C LEU A 125 7.20 -20.42 -4.41
N ALA A 126 6.38 -20.55 -5.46
CA ALA A 126 5.28 -19.62 -5.69
C ALA A 126 4.24 -19.65 -4.55
N GLY A 127 3.88 -20.85 -4.09
CA GLY A 127 2.98 -21.03 -2.94
C GLY A 127 3.60 -20.52 -1.63
N ALA A 128 4.83 -20.95 -1.32
CA ALA A 128 5.53 -20.54 -0.10
C ALA A 128 5.82 -19.03 -0.05
N TRP A 129 6.13 -18.40 -1.19
CA TRP A 129 6.31 -16.96 -1.30
C TRP A 129 5.04 -16.22 -0.90
N THR A 130 3.91 -16.62 -1.47
CA THR A 130 2.61 -15.99 -1.22
C THR A 130 2.19 -16.15 0.24
N LEU A 131 2.36 -17.35 0.81
CA LEU A 131 2.10 -17.60 2.23
C LEU A 131 3.02 -16.76 3.14
N ALA A 132 4.30 -16.61 2.78
CA ALA A 132 5.24 -15.77 3.52
C ALA A 132 4.88 -14.28 3.45
N GLU A 133 4.38 -13.79 2.30
CA GLU A 133 3.84 -12.44 2.16
C GLU A 133 2.59 -12.21 3.03
N MET A 134 1.66 -13.17 3.04
CA MET A 134 0.48 -13.10 3.91
C MET A 134 0.88 -13.07 5.40
N LEU A 135 1.85 -13.90 5.79
CA LEU A 135 2.39 -13.92 7.15
C LEU A 135 3.06 -12.58 7.52
N ARG A 136 3.79 -11.97 6.57
CA ARG A 136 4.42 -10.66 6.72
C ARG A 136 3.42 -9.52 6.92
N GLY A 137 2.20 -9.67 6.42
CA GLY A 137 1.10 -8.73 6.68
C GLY A 137 0.45 -8.88 8.06
N LEU A 138 0.72 -9.98 8.79
CA LEU A 138 0.08 -10.30 10.06
C LEU A 138 1.02 -10.16 11.28
N LEU A 139 2.26 -10.65 11.17
CA LEU A 139 3.18 -10.67 12.31
C LEU A 139 3.72 -9.28 12.64
N PHE A 140 3.93 -9.02 13.94
CA PHE A 140 4.56 -7.80 14.45
C PHE A 140 3.92 -6.49 13.94
N THR A 141 2.58 -6.42 13.95
CA THR A 141 1.72 -5.34 13.40
C THR A 141 1.59 -5.31 11.87
N GLY A 142 2.39 -6.10 11.16
CA GLY A 142 2.30 -6.25 9.72
C GLY A 142 3.03 -5.14 8.94
N PHE A 143 3.71 -5.54 7.86
CA PHE A 143 4.30 -4.62 6.89
C PHE A 143 4.07 -5.16 5.47
N PRO A 144 2.84 -5.16 4.93
CA PRO A 144 2.53 -5.70 3.60
C PRO A 144 2.92 -4.74 2.45
N TRP A 145 4.06 -4.06 2.57
CA TRP A 145 4.59 -3.18 1.54
C TRP A 145 5.27 -3.98 0.41
N ASN A 146 5.20 -3.51 -0.84
CA ASN A 146 5.83 -4.15 -2.01
C ASN A 146 5.50 -5.65 -2.13
N LEU A 147 4.23 -6.05 -1.95
CA LEU A 147 3.78 -7.39 -2.31
C LEU A 147 4.01 -7.62 -3.80
N MET A 148 4.40 -8.83 -4.21
CA MET A 148 4.77 -9.11 -5.60
C MET A 148 3.59 -8.91 -6.59
N GLY A 149 2.34 -8.92 -6.12
CA GLY A 149 1.16 -8.58 -6.92
C GLY A 149 1.05 -7.09 -7.26
N THR A 150 1.72 -6.19 -6.53
CA THR A 150 1.69 -4.74 -6.79
C THR A 150 2.33 -4.34 -8.12
N VAL A 151 3.16 -5.21 -8.71
CA VAL A 151 3.80 -4.98 -10.00
C VAL A 151 2.80 -4.86 -11.16
N TRP A 152 1.55 -5.29 -10.97
CA TRP A 152 0.48 -5.16 -11.97
C TRP A 152 -0.25 -3.82 -11.89
N ALA A 153 0.00 -2.99 -10.88
CA ALA A 153 -0.76 -1.75 -10.64
C ALA A 153 -0.41 -0.59 -11.60
N PHE A 154 0.41 -0.82 -12.64
CA PHE A 154 0.73 0.20 -13.64
C PHE A 154 -0.49 0.61 -14.47
N ASP A 155 -1.44 -0.30 -14.70
CA ASP A 155 -2.68 -0.03 -15.42
C ASP A 155 -3.87 -0.77 -14.79
N ALA A 156 -5.11 -0.36 -15.12
CA ALA A 156 -6.32 -1.00 -14.61
C ALA A 156 -6.54 -2.37 -15.24
N LEU A 157 -6.15 -2.55 -16.51
CA LEU A 157 -6.37 -3.78 -17.29
C LEU A 157 -5.80 -5.04 -16.60
N PRO A 158 -4.49 -5.11 -16.27
CA PRO A 158 -3.92 -6.30 -15.62
C PRO A 158 -4.35 -6.46 -14.15
N LEU A 159 -4.93 -5.42 -13.53
CA LEU A 159 -5.25 -5.41 -12.10
C LEU A 159 -6.55 -6.14 -11.78
N GLN A 160 -7.39 -6.40 -12.77
CA GLN A 160 -8.75 -6.91 -12.57
C GLN A 160 -8.82 -8.28 -11.91
N GLY A 161 -7.74 -9.08 -11.97
CA GLY A 161 -7.63 -10.32 -11.19
C GLY A 161 -7.69 -10.10 -9.67
N ALA A 162 -7.30 -8.92 -9.17
CA ALA A 162 -7.34 -8.59 -7.74
C ALA A 162 -8.77 -8.65 -7.17
N ALA A 163 -9.79 -8.35 -7.98
CA ALA A 163 -11.18 -8.47 -7.53
C ALA A 163 -11.61 -9.94 -7.29
N LEU A 164 -10.86 -10.92 -7.81
CA LEU A 164 -11.13 -12.34 -7.60
C LEU A 164 -10.29 -12.93 -6.47
N VAL A 165 -8.99 -12.61 -6.45
CA VAL A 165 -8.00 -13.29 -5.61
C VAL A 165 -7.15 -12.35 -4.76
N GLY A 166 -7.40 -11.04 -4.84
CA GLY A 166 -6.62 -10.01 -4.15
C GLY A 166 -5.17 -9.90 -4.63
N VAL A 167 -4.44 -8.96 -4.03
CA VAL A 167 -3.01 -8.75 -4.29
C VAL A 167 -2.18 -10.00 -4.01
N HIS A 168 -2.52 -10.80 -3.00
CA HIS A 168 -1.80 -12.04 -2.71
C HIS A 168 -1.98 -13.09 -3.81
N GLY A 169 -3.18 -13.20 -4.40
CA GLY A 169 -3.38 -14.08 -5.55
C GLY A 169 -2.67 -13.57 -6.80
N LEU A 170 -2.56 -12.24 -6.97
CA LEU A 170 -1.69 -11.66 -7.98
C LEU A 170 -0.21 -11.92 -7.69
N SER A 171 0.25 -11.92 -6.44
CA SER A 171 1.62 -12.34 -6.08
C SER A 171 1.88 -13.78 -6.51
N LEU A 172 0.94 -14.69 -6.24
CA LEU A 172 1.03 -16.08 -6.68
C LEU A 172 1.13 -16.16 -8.21
N ALA A 173 0.25 -15.45 -8.94
CA ALA A 173 0.28 -15.40 -10.39
C ALA A 173 1.62 -14.83 -10.92
N THR A 174 2.16 -13.78 -10.31
CA THR A 174 3.46 -13.21 -10.66
C THR A 174 4.57 -14.24 -10.50
N MET A 175 4.63 -14.95 -9.37
CA MET A 175 5.68 -15.95 -9.10
C MET A 175 5.57 -17.18 -10.03
N LEU A 176 4.35 -17.55 -10.41
CA LEU A 176 4.11 -18.57 -11.43
C LEU A 176 4.62 -18.09 -12.79
N LEU A 177 4.13 -16.96 -13.29
CA LEU A 177 4.54 -16.39 -14.57
C LEU A 177 6.07 -16.19 -14.67
N ALA A 178 6.67 -15.63 -13.63
CA ALA A 178 8.12 -15.37 -13.57
C ALA A 178 8.96 -16.65 -13.63
N GLY A 179 8.45 -17.77 -13.09
CA GLY A 179 9.14 -19.05 -13.07
C GLY A 179 8.85 -19.98 -14.26
N LEU A 180 7.96 -19.59 -15.18
CA LEU A 180 7.65 -20.36 -16.41
C LEU A 180 8.88 -20.81 -17.22
N PRO A 181 9.99 -20.05 -17.33
CA PRO A 181 11.20 -20.51 -18.02
C PRO A 181 11.77 -21.84 -17.51
N VAL A 182 11.44 -22.26 -16.28
CA VAL A 182 11.83 -23.57 -15.72
C VAL A 182 11.24 -24.75 -16.52
N LEU A 183 10.12 -24.54 -17.22
CA LEU A 183 9.50 -25.55 -18.08
C LEU A 183 10.13 -25.63 -19.48
N GLY A 184 11.08 -24.76 -19.80
CA GLY A 184 11.66 -24.57 -21.12
C GLY A 184 10.97 -23.47 -21.94
N TRP A 185 11.74 -22.80 -22.81
CA TRP A 185 11.33 -21.57 -23.50
C TRP A 185 10.00 -21.69 -24.26
N ARG A 186 9.80 -22.76 -25.06
CA ARG A 186 8.57 -22.93 -25.84
C ARG A 186 7.32 -22.99 -24.95
N ARG A 187 7.39 -23.74 -23.84
CA ARG A 187 6.30 -23.83 -22.86
C ARG A 187 6.11 -22.53 -22.09
N ALA A 188 7.20 -21.84 -21.78
CA ALA A 188 7.16 -20.56 -21.11
C ALA A 188 6.45 -19.50 -21.96
N VAL A 189 6.78 -19.42 -23.25
CA VAL A 189 6.10 -18.50 -24.19
C VAL A 189 4.64 -18.87 -24.34
N ALA A 190 4.31 -20.14 -24.58
CA ALA A 190 2.91 -20.55 -24.78
C ALA A 190 2.06 -20.33 -23.52
N GLY A 191 2.55 -20.80 -22.36
CA GLY A 191 1.86 -20.66 -21.08
C GLY A 191 1.78 -19.21 -20.61
N GLY A 192 2.85 -18.44 -20.79
CA GLY A 192 2.88 -17.02 -20.47
C GLY A 192 1.92 -16.22 -21.34
N THR A 193 1.90 -16.48 -22.65
CA THR A 193 0.95 -15.85 -23.57
C THR A 193 -0.48 -16.21 -23.20
N ALA A 194 -0.79 -17.48 -22.96
CA ALA A 194 -2.13 -17.92 -22.56
C ALA A 194 -2.59 -17.26 -21.25
N ALA A 195 -1.71 -17.21 -20.24
CA ALA A 195 -2.03 -16.59 -18.96
C ALA A 195 -2.19 -15.06 -19.07
N LEU A 196 -1.35 -14.38 -19.84
CA LEU A 196 -1.47 -12.94 -20.09
C LEU A 196 -2.73 -12.61 -20.91
N LEU A 197 -3.09 -13.43 -21.90
CA LEU A 197 -4.35 -13.29 -22.63
C LEU A 197 -5.56 -13.54 -21.72
N ALA A 198 -5.48 -14.51 -20.81
CA ALA A 198 -6.55 -14.75 -19.83
C ALA A 198 -6.72 -13.56 -18.86
N LEU A 199 -5.61 -13.05 -18.31
CA LEU A 199 -5.62 -11.86 -17.44
C LEU A 199 -6.10 -10.61 -18.19
N GLY A 200 -5.60 -10.39 -19.41
CA GLY A 200 -5.99 -9.28 -20.27
C GLY A 200 -7.43 -9.38 -20.74
N GLY A 201 -7.92 -10.59 -21.04
CA GLY A 201 -9.32 -10.84 -21.41
C GLY A 201 -10.29 -10.62 -20.24
N LEU A 202 -9.95 -11.12 -19.04
CA LEU A 202 -10.68 -10.81 -17.80
C LEU A 202 -10.68 -9.29 -17.55
N GLY A 203 -9.52 -8.67 -17.75
CA GLY A 203 -9.32 -7.24 -17.68
C GLY A 203 -10.29 -6.49 -18.59
N ALA A 204 -10.23 -6.76 -19.89
CA ALA A 204 -11.05 -6.13 -20.90
C ALA A 204 -12.54 -6.34 -20.64
N TRP A 205 -12.95 -7.54 -20.24
CA TRP A 205 -14.36 -7.84 -19.94
C TRP A 205 -14.89 -7.06 -18.73
N ARG A 206 -14.12 -6.95 -17.64
CA ARG A 206 -14.50 -6.15 -16.47
C ARG A 206 -14.51 -4.66 -16.79
N LEU A 207 -13.50 -4.20 -17.52
CA LEU A 207 -13.35 -2.81 -17.92
C LEU A 207 -14.40 -2.37 -18.96
N ALA A 208 -14.99 -3.28 -19.73
CA ALA A 208 -16.10 -2.97 -20.62
C ALA A 208 -17.43 -2.69 -19.90
N GLN A 209 -17.51 -2.96 -18.59
CA GLN A 209 -18.70 -2.64 -17.80
C GLN A 209 -18.83 -1.13 -17.58
N PRO A 210 -20.07 -0.61 -17.43
CA PRO A 210 -20.30 0.82 -17.22
C PRO A 210 -19.56 1.36 -15.98
N GLU A 211 -19.23 2.65 -16.04
CA GLU A 211 -18.66 3.41 -14.93
C GLU A 211 -19.72 4.36 -14.35
N PRO A 212 -20.60 3.86 -13.46
CA PRO A 212 -21.59 4.73 -12.82
C PRO A 212 -20.91 5.76 -11.92
N VAL A 213 -21.52 6.93 -11.81
CA VAL A 213 -21.16 7.98 -10.84
C VAL A 213 -22.28 8.16 -9.85
N VAL A 214 -21.96 8.61 -8.64
CA VAL A 214 -22.97 8.99 -7.64
C VAL A 214 -23.58 10.33 -8.06
N PRO A 215 -24.89 10.40 -8.36
CA PRO A 215 -25.50 11.64 -8.81
C PRO A 215 -25.36 12.75 -7.76
N GLY A 216 -24.94 13.93 -8.20
CA GLY A 216 -24.90 15.12 -7.35
C GLY A 216 -23.77 15.16 -6.31
N VAL A 217 -22.79 14.25 -6.36
CA VAL A 217 -21.63 14.29 -5.45
C VAL A 217 -20.35 14.57 -6.23
N ASN A 218 -19.78 15.76 -6.04
CA ASN A 218 -18.48 16.13 -6.57
C ASN A 218 -17.42 16.19 -5.47
N LEU A 219 -16.21 15.75 -5.81
CA LEU A 219 -15.05 15.73 -4.93
C LEU A 219 -14.06 16.81 -5.35
N LEU A 220 -13.58 17.60 -4.39
CA LEU A 220 -12.47 18.53 -4.57
C LEU A 220 -11.30 18.10 -3.68
N LEU A 221 -10.29 17.47 -4.26
CA LEU A 221 -9.09 17.06 -3.53
C LEU A 221 -8.10 18.22 -3.55
N VAL A 222 -7.65 18.67 -2.38
CA VAL A 222 -6.74 19.81 -2.23
C VAL A 222 -5.34 19.32 -1.86
N GLN A 223 -4.31 19.78 -2.57
CA GLN A 223 -2.92 19.37 -2.38
C GLN A 223 -2.05 20.60 -2.09
N GLY A 224 -1.63 20.75 -0.83
CA GLY A 224 -0.91 21.93 -0.35
C GLY A 224 0.60 21.91 -0.62
N ASN A 225 1.15 20.75 -0.99
CA ASN A 225 2.58 20.52 -1.22
C ASN A 225 3.48 21.05 -0.08
N VAL A 226 3.04 20.86 1.16
CA VAL A 226 3.79 21.29 2.35
C VAL A 226 4.82 20.22 2.71
N GLN A 227 6.09 20.61 2.75
CA GLN A 227 7.19 19.72 3.17
C GLN A 227 7.12 19.42 4.67
N GLN A 228 7.66 18.27 5.06
CA GLN A 228 7.54 17.77 6.43
C GLN A 228 8.23 18.70 7.45
N GLU A 229 9.33 19.34 7.07
CA GLU A 229 10.13 20.25 7.92
C GLU A 229 9.39 21.56 8.21
N ALA A 230 8.53 22.01 7.29
CA ALA A 230 7.75 23.24 7.47
C ALA A 230 6.52 23.01 8.35
N LYS A 231 6.03 21.77 8.44
CA LYS A 231 4.71 21.43 9.01
C LYS A 231 4.54 21.80 10.48
N TRP A 232 5.59 21.69 11.26
CA TRP A 232 5.56 21.91 12.72
C TRP A 232 6.18 23.23 13.15
N ARG A 233 6.56 24.09 12.19
CA ARG A 233 7.07 25.42 12.48
C ARG A 233 5.93 26.37 12.83
N GLU A 234 6.06 27.06 13.95
CA GLU A 234 5.03 27.99 14.44
C GLU A 234 4.74 29.11 13.43
N ASP A 235 5.79 29.68 12.83
CA ASP A 235 5.69 30.74 11.83
C ASP A 235 5.02 30.29 10.51
N GLN A 236 4.94 28.98 10.28
CA GLN A 236 4.33 28.39 9.08
C GLN A 236 2.87 27.96 9.29
N ARG A 237 2.36 27.92 10.53
CA ARG A 237 0.99 27.44 10.82
C ARG A 237 -0.08 28.19 10.03
N TRP A 238 -0.09 29.52 10.13
CA TRP A 238 -1.09 30.32 9.43
C TRP A 238 -0.88 30.38 7.90
N PRO A 239 0.35 30.54 7.38
CA PRO A 239 0.60 30.42 5.94
C PRO A 239 0.12 29.10 5.32
N ILE A 240 0.36 27.97 6.00
CA ILE A 240 -0.11 26.65 5.56
C ILE A 240 -1.64 26.60 5.55
N PHE A 241 -2.28 27.03 6.64
CA PHE A 241 -3.73 26.99 6.74
C PHE A 241 -4.40 27.88 5.68
N ARG A 242 -3.94 29.12 5.53
CA ARG A 242 -4.41 30.04 4.48
C ARG A 242 -4.29 29.45 3.09
N ARG A 243 -3.17 28.79 2.77
CA ARG A 243 -3.00 28.10 1.49
C ARG A 243 -4.12 27.10 1.22
N TYR A 244 -4.51 26.31 2.21
CA TYR A 244 -5.61 25.36 2.06
C TYR A 244 -6.96 26.06 1.88
N LEU A 245 -7.20 27.15 2.59
CA LEU A 245 -8.40 27.97 2.40
C LEU A 245 -8.48 28.51 0.97
N ASP A 246 -7.38 29.09 0.47
CA ASP A 246 -7.33 29.70 -0.85
C ASP A 246 -7.49 28.67 -1.97
N LEU A 247 -6.77 27.54 -1.91
CA LEU A 247 -6.93 26.44 -2.87
C LEU A 247 -8.34 25.83 -2.84
N THR A 248 -8.99 25.85 -1.68
CA THR A 248 -10.39 25.41 -1.55
C THR A 248 -11.32 26.38 -2.25
N ARG A 249 -11.19 27.69 -2.00
CA ARG A 249 -12.00 28.73 -2.68
C ARG A 249 -11.82 28.67 -4.20
N GLU A 250 -10.57 28.60 -4.67
CA GLU A 250 -10.24 28.51 -6.10
C GLU A 250 -10.82 27.25 -6.76
N GLY A 251 -10.78 26.12 -6.05
CA GLY A 251 -11.35 24.86 -6.54
C GLY A 251 -12.88 24.86 -6.52
N ALA A 252 -13.48 25.35 -5.43
CA ALA A 252 -14.93 25.46 -5.28
C ALA A 252 -15.56 26.41 -6.30
N ALA A 253 -14.86 27.49 -6.68
CA ALA A 253 -15.31 28.40 -7.74
C ALA A 253 -15.42 27.74 -9.13
N LYS A 254 -14.75 26.60 -9.33
CA LYS A 254 -14.82 25.81 -10.58
C LYS A 254 -15.88 24.71 -10.52
N ALA A 255 -16.48 24.47 -9.34
CA ALA A 255 -17.49 23.45 -9.17
C ALA A 255 -18.85 23.89 -9.76
N PRO A 256 -19.65 22.96 -10.31
CA PRO A 256 -21.00 23.27 -10.76
C PRO A 256 -21.84 23.87 -9.62
N ALA A 257 -22.52 24.98 -9.90
CA ALA A 257 -23.39 25.63 -8.93
C ALA A 257 -24.56 24.72 -8.52
N GLY A 258 -24.95 24.78 -7.24
CA GLY A 258 -26.11 24.03 -6.71
C GLY A 258 -25.88 22.53 -6.51
N VAL A 259 -24.65 22.03 -6.68
CA VAL A 259 -24.30 20.62 -6.44
C VAL A 259 -23.46 20.49 -5.16
N PRO A 260 -23.80 19.58 -4.24
CA PRO A 260 -22.98 19.29 -3.07
C PRO A 260 -21.51 19.03 -3.43
N LEU A 261 -20.61 19.72 -2.73
CA LEU A 261 -19.17 19.63 -2.91
C LEU A 261 -18.53 19.03 -1.66
N VAL A 262 -17.77 17.95 -1.85
CA VAL A 262 -16.94 17.34 -0.81
C VAL A 262 -15.52 17.82 -0.99
N VAL A 263 -15.09 18.74 -0.15
CA VAL A 263 -13.70 19.19 -0.11
C VAL A 263 -12.91 18.22 0.74
N ILE A 264 -11.77 17.75 0.23
CA ILE A 264 -10.93 16.78 0.92
C ILE A 264 -9.54 17.38 1.12
N TRP A 265 -9.14 17.53 2.39
CA TRP A 265 -7.79 17.90 2.77
C TRP A 265 -6.98 16.68 3.25
N PRO A 266 -5.70 16.55 2.85
CA PRO A 266 -4.82 15.43 3.22
C PRO A 266 -4.58 15.25 4.72
N GLU A 267 -3.84 14.20 5.07
CA GLU A 267 -3.46 13.89 6.45
C GLU A 267 -2.69 15.04 7.11
N THR A 268 -3.21 15.48 8.26
CA THR A 268 -2.66 16.60 9.04
C THR A 268 -2.41 17.83 8.14
N ALA A 269 -3.33 18.10 7.21
CA ALA A 269 -3.30 19.28 6.35
C ALA A 269 -3.57 20.54 7.17
N SER A 270 -4.49 20.45 8.15
CA SER A 270 -4.72 21.53 9.10
C SER A 270 -3.61 21.53 10.17
N PRO A 271 -2.90 22.66 10.36
CA PRO A 271 -1.97 22.84 11.49
C PRO A 271 -2.69 23.23 12.79
N PHE A 272 -4.03 23.36 12.74
CA PHE A 272 -4.90 23.55 13.89
C PHE A 272 -5.67 22.26 14.18
N LEU A 273 -5.93 21.99 15.46
CA LEU A 273 -6.69 20.82 15.90
C LEU A 273 -8.18 21.04 15.57
N LEU A 274 -8.60 20.76 14.35
CA LEU A 274 -9.95 21.11 13.86
C LEU A 274 -11.08 20.63 14.80
N PRO A 275 -11.04 19.43 15.42
CA PRO A 275 -12.06 19.04 16.40
C PRO A 275 -12.11 19.95 17.65
N ASN A 276 -10.97 20.48 18.07
CA ASN A 276 -10.82 21.26 19.30
C ASN A 276 -10.83 22.78 19.07
N ASP A 277 -10.76 23.25 17.82
CA ASP A 277 -10.61 24.67 17.46
C ASP A 277 -11.82 25.18 16.63
N PRO A 278 -12.83 25.79 17.29
CA PRO A 278 -14.01 26.31 16.60
C PRO A 278 -13.71 27.42 15.58
N GLU A 279 -12.72 28.27 15.85
CA GLU A 279 -12.36 29.37 14.94
C GLU A 279 -11.71 28.84 13.67
N ALA A 280 -10.80 27.86 13.79
CA ALA A 280 -10.25 27.18 12.63
C ALA A 280 -11.36 26.50 11.80
N ARG A 281 -12.35 25.85 12.45
CA ARG A 281 -13.51 25.30 11.73
C ARG A 281 -14.31 26.39 11.01
N ARG A 282 -14.54 27.54 11.64
CA ARG A 282 -15.26 28.67 11.03
C ARG A 282 -14.56 29.14 9.76
N TYR A 283 -13.26 29.41 9.82
CA TYR A 283 -12.49 29.81 8.63
C TYR A 283 -12.54 28.77 7.51
N ALA A 284 -12.46 27.49 7.86
CA ALA A 284 -12.54 26.41 6.88
C ALA A 284 -13.95 26.32 6.26
N ALA A 285 -14.99 26.42 7.08
CA ALA A 285 -16.39 26.37 6.64
C ALA A 285 -16.77 27.55 5.72
N GLU A 286 -16.22 28.74 5.94
CA GLU A 286 -16.39 29.93 5.08
C GLU A 286 -15.89 29.73 3.63
N THR A 287 -15.06 28.71 3.40
CA THR A 287 -14.58 28.38 2.04
C THR A 287 -15.52 27.43 1.30
N LEU A 288 -16.51 26.85 1.98
CA LEU A 288 -17.41 25.86 1.42
C LEU A 288 -18.60 26.53 0.71
N PRO A 289 -19.01 26.01 -0.46
CA PRO A 289 -20.26 26.44 -1.08
C PRO A 289 -21.48 25.98 -0.25
N PRO A 290 -22.69 26.49 -0.54
CA PRO A 290 -23.93 26.02 0.07
C PRO A 290 -24.06 24.49 0.05
N GLY A 291 -24.24 23.89 1.23
CA GLY A 291 -24.34 22.43 1.39
C GLY A 291 -23.03 21.66 1.23
N GLY A 292 -21.90 22.36 1.17
CA GLY A 292 -20.57 21.75 1.10
C GLY A 292 -20.14 21.11 2.43
N VAL A 293 -19.29 20.10 2.32
CA VAL A 293 -18.67 19.39 3.46
C VAL A 293 -17.16 19.37 3.28
N LEU A 294 -16.43 19.66 4.35
CA LEU A 294 -14.99 19.47 4.42
C LEU A 294 -14.66 18.16 5.15
N LEU A 295 -13.87 17.30 4.51
CA LEU A 295 -13.23 16.13 5.12
C LEU A 295 -11.74 16.43 5.25
N ALA A 296 -11.26 16.73 6.45
CA ALA A 296 -9.89 17.22 6.66
C ALA A 296 -9.10 16.38 7.66
N GLY A 297 -7.88 16.00 7.28
CA GLY A 297 -6.91 15.42 8.19
C GLY A 297 -6.35 16.46 9.17
N SER A 298 -6.40 16.16 10.46
CA SER A 298 -5.84 16.98 11.55
C SER A 298 -5.50 16.12 12.76
N VAL A 299 -4.65 16.63 13.65
CA VAL A 299 -4.49 16.02 14.97
C VAL A 299 -5.74 16.32 15.82
N ARG A 300 -6.18 15.35 16.63
CA ARG A 300 -7.16 15.53 17.70
C ARG A 300 -6.48 15.31 19.05
N ALA A 301 -6.83 16.11 20.04
CA ALA A 301 -6.38 15.90 21.40
C ALA A 301 -7.58 15.76 22.35
N GLU A 302 -7.43 14.86 23.31
CA GLU A 302 -8.22 14.84 24.54
C GLU A 302 -7.40 15.50 25.64
N TRP A 303 -8.09 16.30 26.46
CA TRP A 303 -7.45 17.15 27.46
C TRP A 303 -7.83 16.65 28.85
N SER A 304 -6.83 16.57 29.72
CA SER A 304 -7.04 16.28 31.14
C SER A 304 -7.68 17.49 31.85
N PRO A 305 -8.26 17.32 33.05
CA PRO A 305 -8.78 18.42 33.85
C PRO A 305 -7.76 19.54 34.12
N GLU A 306 -6.47 19.20 34.13
CA GLU A 306 -5.34 20.13 34.31
C GLU A 306 -4.92 20.86 33.02
N GLY A 307 -5.68 20.72 31.93
CA GLY A 307 -5.44 21.40 30.66
C GLY A 307 -4.26 20.86 29.86
N ARG A 308 -3.80 19.64 30.14
CA ARG A 308 -2.74 18.97 29.37
C ARG A 308 -3.34 17.96 28.41
N ALA A 309 -2.76 17.80 27.22
CA ALA A 309 -3.17 16.74 26.31
C ALA A 309 -2.90 15.38 26.96
N SER A 310 -3.94 14.60 27.25
CA SER A 310 -3.85 13.25 27.80
C SER A 310 -3.66 12.21 26.70
N THR A 311 -4.30 12.44 25.55
CA THR A 311 -4.36 11.48 24.45
C THR A 311 -4.40 12.25 23.14
N VAL A 312 -3.61 11.79 22.16
CA VAL A 312 -3.52 12.43 20.84
C VAL A 312 -3.79 11.41 19.76
N PHE A 313 -4.57 11.80 18.76
CA PHE A 313 -4.98 10.97 17.64
C PHE A 313 -4.62 11.65 16.32
N ASN A 314 -4.28 10.82 15.33
CA ASN A 314 -4.23 11.23 13.93
C ASN A 314 -5.62 11.00 13.36
N SER A 315 -6.32 12.07 12.97
CA SER A 315 -7.76 12.01 12.77
C SER A 315 -8.19 12.63 11.44
N LEU A 316 -9.33 12.17 10.95
CA LEU A 316 -10.09 12.81 9.89
C LEU A 316 -11.34 13.42 10.52
N SER A 317 -11.59 14.71 10.25
CA SER A 317 -12.77 15.43 10.72
C SER A 317 -13.69 15.76 9.56
N ALA A 318 -15.00 15.54 9.72
CA ALA A 318 -16.03 16.05 8.82
C ALA A 318 -16.60 17.36 9.39
N VAL A 319 -16.52 18.44 8.63
CA VAL A 319 -16.96 19.78 9.03
C VAL A 319 -18.01 20.28 8.03
N GLY A 320 -19.16 20.71 8.54
CA GLY A 320 -20.25 21.31 7.75
C GLY A 320 -20.02 22.79 7.46
N GLN A 321 -20.86 23.34 6.57
CA GLN A 321 -20.84 24.77 6.22
C GLN A 321 -21.18 25.69 7.40
N ASP A 322 -21.90 25.20 8.40
CA ASP A 322 -22.20 25.87 9.67
C ASP A 322 -21.06 25.75 10.70
N ALA A 323 -19.88 25.27 10.28
CA ALA A 323 -18.72 24.95 11.11
C ALA A 323 -18.98 23.85 12.16
N ALA A 324 -20.10 23.12 12.07
CA ALA A 324 -20.40 21.99 12.93
C ALA A 324 -19.49 20.80 12.62
N LEU A 325 -19.12 20.07 13.66
CA LEU A 325 -18.40 18.81 13.53
C LEU A 325 -19.41 17.69 13.27
N LEU A 326 -19.46 17.19 12.04
CA LEU A 326 -20.39 16.16 11.60
C LEU A 326 -19.93 14.74 11.95
N GLY A 327 -18.64 14.57 12.23
CA GLY A 327 -18.07 13.32 12.71
C GLY A 327 -16.54 13.34 12.70
N VAL A 328 -15.96 12.35 13.37
CA VAL A 328 -14.50 12.18 13.47
C VAL A 328 -14.16 10.71 13.32
N TYR A 329 -13.08 10.43 12.61
CA TYR A 329 -12.41 9.13 12.56
C TYR A 329 -10.98 9.25 13.08
N ASP A 330 -10.61 8.36 14.00
CA ASP A 330 -9.25 8.26 14.54
C ASP A 330 -8.53 7.06 13.89
N LYS A 331 -7.30 7.28 13.43
CA LYS A 331 -6.46 6.27 12.76
C LYS A 331 -6.30 5.02 13.62
N THR A 332 -6.53 3.86 13.03
CA THR A 332 -6.46 2.58 13.73
C THR A 332 -5.06 1.97 13.63
N HIS A 333 -4.53 1.76 12.41
CA HIS A 333 -3.21 1.15 12.24
C HIS A 333 -2.12 2.21 12.20
N LEU A 334 -1.40 2.32 13.32
CA LEU A 334 -0.31 3.27 13.51
C LEU A 334 1.00 2.77 12.89
N VAL A 335 1.82 3.71 12.41
CA VAL A 335 3.15 3.43 11.87
C VAL A 335 4.15 3.22 13.01
N PRO A 336 4.78 2.03 13.12
CA PRO A 336 5.84 1.80 14.11
C PRO A 336 7.00 2.79 13.94
N PHE A 337 7.55 3.28 15.06
CA PHE A 337 8.65 4.26 15.14
C PHE A 337 8.31 5.68 14.63
N GLY A 338 7.27 5.85 13.81
CA GLY A 338 6.78 7.14 13.33
C GLY A 338 5.72 7.75 14.23
N GLU A 339 4.71 6.97 14.62
CA GLU A 339 3.55 7.44 15.40
C GLU A 339 3.54 6.94 16.84
N TYR A 340 4.18 5.80 17.11
CA TYR A 340 4.37 5.27 18.45
C TYR A 340 5.72 4.57 18.55
N MET A 341 6.22 4.38 19.78
CA MET A 341 7.44 3.60 20.00
C MET A 341 7.13 2.12 20.34
N PRO A 342 7.45 1.16 19.47
CA PRO A 342 7.34 -0.26 19.79
C PRO A 342 8.26 -0.63 20.96
N LEU A 343 7.84 -1.58 21.80
CA LEU A 343 8.65 -2.12 22.91
C LEU A 343 9.19 -1.02 23.85
N ARG A 344 8.35 -0.01 24.13
CA ARG A 344 8.68 1.14 24.98
C ARG A 344 9.30 0.68 26.30
N GLY A 345 10.48 1.21 26.65
CA GLY A 345 11.26 0.82 27.82
C GLY A 345 12.40 -0.19 27.56
N LEU A 346 12.35 -0.94 26.45
CA LEU A 346 13.44 -1.84 26.03
C LEU A 346 14.38 -1.20 25.01
N ILE A 347 13.87 -0.27 24.19
CA ILE A 347 14.67 0.50 23.22
C ILE A 347 14.94 1.89 23.81
N PRO A 348 16.21 2.26 24.12
CA PRO A 348 16.54 3.50 24.85
C PRO A 348 16.57 4.76 23.95
N ILE A 349 15.99 4.71 22.76
CA ILE A 349 15.96 5.82 21.79
C ILE A 349 14.49 6.23 21.60
N ARG A 350 14.20 7.49 21.28
CA ARG A 350 12.85 7.94 20.87
C ARG A 350 12.89 8.67 19.53
N VAL A 351 12.24 8.07 18.52
CA VAL A 351 12.26 8.57 17.12
C VAL A 351 10.95 9.28 16.75
N VAL A 352 9.86 9.05 17.49
CA VAL A 352 8.54 9.69 17.28
C VAL A 352 8.62 11.22 17.45
N GLN A 353 8.12 11.98 16.48
CA GLN A 353 8.01 13.45 16.54
C GLN A 353 6.80 13.88 17.39
N GLY A 354 6.91 14.97 18.15
CA GLY A 354 5.77 15.59 18.85
C GLY A 354 5.63 15.27 20.35
N GLY A 355 6.57 14.52 20.95
CA GLY A 355 6.65 14.37 22.42
C GLY A 355 5.59 13.48 23.07
N LEU A 356 4.50 13.14 22.38
CA LEU A 356 3.51 12.11 22.74
C LEU A 356 3.37 11.09 21.62
N ASP A 357 3.07 9.85 21.99
CA ASP A 357 2.77 8.79 21.02
C ASP A 357 1.28 8.90 20.66
N PHE A 358 0.94 8.66 19.39
CA PHE A 358 -0.46 8.61 18.97
C PHE A 358 -1.17 7.40 19.56
N SER A 359 -2.46 7.56 19.84
CA SER A 359 -3.36 6.49 20.23
C SER A 359 -4.13 5.94 19.03
N SER A 360 -4.44 4.65 19.10
CA SER A 360 -5.15 3.91 18.06
C SER A 360 -6.66 4.10 18.20
N GLY A 361 -7.33 4.32 17.08
CA GLY A 361 -8.79 4.34 16.97
C GLY A 361 -9.42 2.93 17.00
N PRO A 362 -10.76 2.84 16.96
CA PRO A 362 -11.49 1.61 17.24
C PRO A 362 -11.51 0.57 16.10
N GLY A 363 -10.98 0.88 14.91
CA GLY A 363 -11.07 0.01 13.74
C GLY A 363 -11.60 0.72 12.48
N PRO A 364 -11.63 0.03 11.33
CA PRO A 364 -12.33 0.50 10.15
C PRO A 364 -13.82 0.76 10.46
N VAL A 365 -14.35 1.88 9.97
CA VAL A 365 -15.76 2.28 10.15
C VAL A 365 -16.35 2.72 8.82
N ALA A 366 -17.68 2.66 8.73
CA ALA A 366 -18.45 3.23 7.63
C ALA A 366 -19.03 4.55 8.14
N MET A 367 -18.27 5.62 7.95
CA MET A 367 -18.64 6.95 8.40
C MET A 367 -19.81 7.46 7.57
N THR A 368 -20.84 7.97 8.26
CA THR A 368 -22.02 8.57 7.63
C THR A 368 -22.01 10.06 7.89
N VAL A 369 -22.04 10.85 6.83
CA VAL A 369 -22.10 12.32 6.88
C VAL A 369 -23.30 12.77 6.05
N PRO A 370 -24.16 13.68 6.55
CA PRO A 370 -25.31 14.16 5.81
C PRO A 370 -24.95 14.61 4.39
N GLY A 371 -25.75 14.18 3.41
CA GLY A 371 -25.52 14.51 1.99
C GLY A 371 -24.50 13.61 1.28
N LEU A 372 -23.78 12.73 1.98
CA LEU A 372 -22.78 11.84 1.40
C LEU A 372 -23.17 10.36 1.52
N PRO A 373 -22.86 9.53 0.51
CA PRO A 373 -22.93 8.09 0.69
C PRO A 373 -21.89 7.65 1.74
N PRO A 374 -22.21 6.65 2.59
CA PRO A 374 -21.29 6.20 3.63
C PRO A 374 -19.93 5.78 3.08
N PHE A 375 -18.85 6.10 3.77
CA PHE A 375 -17.48 5.86 3.31
C PHE A 375 -16.58 5.28 4.39
N SER A 376 -15.52 4.60 3.97
CA SER A 376 -14.47 4.17 4.89
C SER A 376 -13.27 5.11 4.82
N PRO A 377 -12.99 5.88 5.89
CA PRO A 377 -11.79 6.68 5.99
C PRO A 377 -10.56 5.79 6.28
N LEU A 378 -9.46 6.12 5.63
CA LEU A 378 -8.15 5.46 5.75
C LEU A 378 -7.09 6.55 5.83
N ILE A 379 -6.29 6.55 6.89
CA ILE A 379 -5.24 7.55 7.07
C ILE A 379 -3.90 6.91 6.69
N CYS A 380 -3.33 7.38 5.58
CA CYS A 380 -1.96 7.05 5.17
C CYS A 380 -1.71 5.54 5.07
N TYR A 381 -0.84 5.03 5.93
CA TYR A 381 -0.38 3.64 6.02
C TYR A 381 -1.51 2.59 6.04
N GLU A 382 -2.71 2.92 6.53
CA GLU A 382 -3.83 1.96 6.60
C GLU A 382 -4.22 1.36 5.25
N VAL A 383 -4.01 2.10 4.16
CA VAL A 383 -4.40 1.67 2.81
C VAL A 383 -3.55 0.50 2.28
N ILE A 384 -2.40 0.20 2.88
CA ILE A 384 -1.54 -0.88 2.39
C ILE A 384 -2.01 -2.28 2.85
N PHE A 385 -2.94 -2.36 3.79
CA PHE A 385 -3.35 -3.61 4.44
C PHE A 385 -4.50 -4.29 3.70
N PRO A 386 -4.26 -5.47 3.06
CA PRO A 386 -5.31 -6.11 2.31
C PRO A 386 -6.43 -6.66 3.17
N GLY A 387 -7.68 -6.36 2.80
CA GLY A 387 -8.88 -6.79 3.53
C GLY A 387 -9.15 -6.05 4.84
N ALA A 388 -8.38 -5.01 5.20
CA ALA A 388 -8.55 -4.21 6.41
C ALA A 388 -8.99 -2.77 6.14
N VAL A 389 -9.52 -2.48 4.94
CA VAL A 389 -9.83 -1.13 4.47
C VAL A 389 -11.32 -0.79 4.44
N ALA A 390 -12.18 -1.77 4.73
CA ALA A 390 -13.62 -1.58 4.83
C ALA A 390 -14.14 -2.39 6.04
N PRO A 391 -15.11 -1.85 6.80
CA PRO A 391 -15.78 -2.59 7.87
C PRO A 391 -16.74 -3.65 7.31
N SER A 392 -17.33 -4.45 8.20
CA SER A 392 -18.39 -5.42 7.87
C SER A 392 -19.62 -4.75 7.23
N THR A 393 -20.02 -3.57 7.73
CA THR A 393 -21.06 -2.75 7.09
C THR A 393 -20.49 -2.07 5.86
N ARG A 394 -20.70 -2.67 4.69
CA ARG A 394 -20.04 -2.24 3.44
C ARG A 394 -20.29 -0.74 3.14
N PRO A 395 -19.22 0.07 3.00
CA PRO A 395 -19.33 1.46 2.56
C PRO A 395 -19.60 1.55 1.05
N GLN A 396 -19.84 2.75 0.54
CA GLN A 396 -19.99 3.01 -0.89
C GLN A 396 -18.72 3.56 -1.55
N TRP A 397 -17.75 4.05 -0.78
CA TRP A 397 -16.46 4.50 -1.29
C TRP A 397 -15.39 4.50 -0.20
N LEU A 398 -14.13 4.60 -0.61
CA LEU A 398 -12.96 4.68 0.26
C LEU A 398 -12.37 6.10 0.20
N LEU A 399 -12.04 6.65 1.36
CA LEU A 399 -11.34 7.93 1.46
C LEU A 399 -9.96 7.69 2.04
N ASN A 400 -8.90 7.95 1.28
CA ASN A 400 -7.55 7.88 1.78
C ASN A 400 -6.90 9.27 1.88
N VAL A 401 -6.67 9.76 3.10
CA VAL A 401 -5.92 11.01 3.33
C VAL A 401 -4.51 10.68 3.78
N THR A 402 -3.49 11.31 3.20
CA THR A 402 -2.09 10.89 3.43
C THR A 402 -1.06 12.00 3.33
N ASN A 403 0.01 11.88 4.10
CA ASN A 403 1.17 12.75 4.08
C ASN A 403 2.39 11.98 3.56
N ASP A 404 2.50 11.86 2.23
CA ASP A 404 3.64 11.22 1.57
C ASP A 404 4.95 12.04 1.65
N ALA A 405 4.96 13.21 2.32
CA ALA A 405 6.17 14.02 2.50
C ALA A 405 7.28 13.25 3.24
N TRP A 406 6.90 12.31 4.11
CA TRP A 406 7.80 11.39 4.78
C TRP A 406 8.63 10.51 3.83
N PHE A 407 8.13 10.27 2.62
CA PHE A 407 8.76 9.37 1.66
C PHE A 407 9.62 10.10 0.63
N GLY A 408 9.57 11.44 0.63
CA GLY A 408 10.26 12.29 -0.34
C GLY A 408 9.78 12.10 -1.77
N TYR A 409 10.42 12.82 -2.71
CA TYR A 409 10.18 12.68 -4.15
C TYR A 409 10.89 11.45 -4.70
N SER A 410 10.39 10.27 -4.32
CA SER A 410 11.06 8.99 -4.52
C SER A 410 10.10 7.90 -5.01
N ALA A 411 10.50 6.63 -4.94
CA ALA A 411 9.63 5.51 -5.25
C ALA A 411 8.49 5.28 -4.23
N GLY A 412 8.65 5.72 -2.97
CA GLY A 412 7.70 5.45 -1.89
C GLY A 412 6.25 5.88 -2.19
N PRO A 413 5.99 7.14 -2.60
CA PRO A 413 4.64 7.59 -2.94
C PRO A 413 3.98 6.80 -4.08
N PHE A 414 4.76 6.33 -5.07
CA PHE A 414 4.23 5.51 -6.15
C PHE A 414 3.89 4.09 -5.70
N GLN A 415 4.72 3.49 -4.83
CA GLN A 415 4.42 2.20 -4.22
C GLN A 415 3.19 2.28 -3.32
N HIS A 416 3.04 3.37 -2.57
CA HIS A 416 1.87 3.62 -1.74
C HIS A 416 0.59 3.78 -2.58
N LEU A 417 0.65 4.53 -3.69
CA LEU A 417 -0.44 4.67 -4.65
C LEU A 417 -0.83 3.33 -5.28
N ALA A 418 0.14 2.46 -5.61
CA ALA A 418 -0.14 1.13 -6.16
C ALA A 418 -0.97 0.28 -5.19
N ALA A 419 -0.66 0.34 -3.89
CA ALA A 419 -1.43 -0.35 -2.86
C ALA A 419 -2.87 0.21 -2.77
N ALA A 420 -3.02 1.54 -2.78
CA ALA A 420 -4.31 2.22 -2.79
C ALA A 420 -5.19 1.81 -3.99
N ARG A 421 -4.58 1.76 -5.19
CA ARG A 421 -5.26 1.31 -6.41
C ARG A 421 -5.76 -0.13 -6.31
N LEU A 422 -4.97 -1.03 -5.73
CA LEU A 422 -5.37 -2.40 -5.47
C LEU A 422 -6.58 -2.49 -4.53
N ARG A 423 -6.63 -1.69 -3.46
CA ARG A 423 -7.78 -1.68 -2.53
C ARG A 423 -9.10 -1.38 -3.26
N ALA A 424 -9.09 -0.41 -4.18
CA ALA A 424 -10.28 -0.04 -4.94
C ALA A 424 -10.83 -1.22 -5.76
N VAL A 425 -9.95 -1.93 -6.49
CA VAL A 425 -10.31 -3.10 -7.31
C VAL A 425 -10.73 -4.29 -6.46
N GLU A 426 -10.01 -4.53 -5.37
CA GLU A 426 -10.25 -5.64 -4.45
C GLU A 426 -11.61 -5.54 -3.79
N GLU A 427 -12.00 -4.35 -3.31
CA GLU A 427 -13.29 -4.16 -2.65
C GLU A 427 -14.44 -3.89 -3.63
N GLY A 428 -14.13 -3.56 -4.89
CA GLY A 428 -15.09 -3.04 -5.85
C GLY A 428 -15.68 -1.72 -5.38
N LEU A 429 -14.84 -0.88 -4.77
CA LEU A 429 -15.21 0.41 -4.21
C LEU A 429 -14.34 1.50 -4.85
N PRO A 430 -14.91 2.62 -5.28
CA PRO A 430 -14.16 3.77 -5.75
C PRO A 430 -13.38 4.40 -4.60
N MET A 431 -12.31 5.11 -4.92
CA MET A 431 -11.43 5.71 -3.92
C MET A 431 -11.09 7.16 -4.27
N ALA A 432 -11.24 8.05 -3.29
CA ALA A 432 -10.62 9.37 -3.33
C ALA A 432 -9.36 9.35 -2.45
N ARG A 433 -8.20 9.64 -3.03
CA ARG A 433 -6.93 9.74 -2.31
C ARG A 433 -6.41 11.18 -2.35
N ALA A 434 -6.36 11.87 -1.22
CA ALA A 434 -5.78 13.20 -1.09
C ALA A 434 -4.43 13.13 -0.38
N ALA A 435 -3.37 13.49 -1.09
CA ALA A 435 -2.00 13.46 -0.60
C ALA A 435 -1.44 14.87 -0.40
N GLN A 436 -0.55 15.08 0.58
CA GLN A 436 0.07 16.39 0.83
C GLN A 436 1.07 16.77 -0.27
N THR A 437 2.17 16.04 -0.40
CA THR A 437 3.16 16.16 -1.48
C THR A 437 3.05 15.01 -2.48
N GLY A 438 2.34 13.93 -2.12
CA GLY A 438 2.17 12.70 -2.89
C GLY A 438 1.31 12.87 -4.14
N VAL A 439 0.88 11.74 -4.69
CA VAL A 439 -0.09 11.73 -5.80
C VAL A 439 -1.51 11.74 -5.24
N SER A 440 -2.26 12.80 -5.51
CA SER A 440 -3.71 12.84 -5.27
C SER A 440 -4.46 12.28 -6.47
N VAL A 441 -5.45 11.43 -6.25
CA VAL A 441 -6.15 10.72 -7.32
C VAL A 441 -7.59 10.39 -6.93
N VAL A 442 -8.50 10.41 -7.91
CA VAL A 442 -9.81 9.76 -7.81
C VAL A 442 -9.79 8.52 -8.69
N LEU A 443 -10.09 7.38 -8.08
CA LEU A 443 -10.12 6.07 -8.70
C LEU A 443 -11.56 5.55 -8.75
N ASP A 444 -11.95 4.97 -9.87
CA ASP A 444 -13.19 4.18 -9.92
C ASP A 444 -13.00 2.82 -9.22
N ALA A 445 -14.08 2.05 -9.10
CA ALA A 445 -14.08 0.71 -8.50
C ALA A 445 -13.35 -0.36 -9.34
N HIS A 446 -12.93 -0.04 -10.57
CA HIS A 446 -12.06 -0.86 -11.40
C HIS A 446 -10.58 -0.41 -11.32
N GLY A 447 -10.28 0.63 -10.54
CA GLY A 447 -8.94 1.19 -10.43
C GLY A 447 -8.52 2.03 -11.64
N ARG A 448 -9.44 2.49 -12.49
CA ARG A 448 -9.16 3.53 -13.49
C ARG A 448 -9.00 4.89 -12.80
N VAL A 449 -8.14 5.72 -13.37
CA VAL A 449 -7.90 7.08 -12.88
C VAL A 449 -8.92 8.02 -13.50
N ALA A 450 -9.83 8.55 -12.69
CA ALA A 450 -10.82 9.54 -13.13
C ALA A 450 -10.24 10.97 -13.13
N ALA A 451 -9.43 11.30 -12.11
CA ALA A 451 -8.72 12.57 -12.01
C ALA A 451 -7.43 12.39 -11.19
N LYS A 452 -6.40 13.19 -11.47
CA LYS A 452 -5.08 13.06 -10.81
C LYS A 452 -4.36 14.40 -10.71
N LEU A 453 -3.69 14.61 -9.59
CA LEU A 453 -2.67 15.64 -9.39
C LEU A 453 -1.33 14.96 -9.08
N GLY A 454 -0.27 15.38 -9.79
CA GLY A 454 1.03 14.73 -9.73
C GLY A 454 1.76 14.90 -8.39
N LEU A 455 2.77 14.05 -8.19
CA LEU A 455 3.72 14.16 -7.09
C LEU A 455 4.38 15.55 -7.10
N GLY A 456 4.41 16.24 -5.96
CA GLY A 456 5.07 17.53 -5.78
C GLY A 456 4.36 18.73 -6.40
N HIS A 457 3.16 18.56 -6.94
CA HIS A 457 2.35 19.68 -7.42
C HIS A 457 1.56 20.32 -6.27
N MET A 458 1.30 21.62 -6.36
CA MET A 458 0.35 22.32 -5.50
C MET A 458 -0.89 22.66 -6.33
N GLY A 459 -2.08 22.45 -5.78
CA GLY A 459 -3.32 22.72 -6.49
C GLY A 459 -4.51 21.97 -5.94
N SER A 460 -5.58 21.90 -6.72
CA SER A 460 -6.75 21.09 -6.42
C SER A 460 -7.29 20.42 -7.68
N ILE A 461 -7.96 19.28 -7.52
CA ILE A 461 -8.62 18.54 -8.61
C ILE A 461 -10.08 18.32 -8.28
N LEU A 462 -10.96 18.61 -9.25
CA LEU A 462 -12.39 18.40 -9.17
C LEU A 462 -12.76 17.15 -9.99
N ALA A 463 -13.56 16.26 -9.41
CA ALA A 463 -14.08 15.08 -10.12
C ALA A 463 -15.42 14.64 -9.54
N PRO A 464 -16.32 14.03 -10.33
CA PRO A 464 -17.48 13.35 -9.78
C PRO A 464 -17.03 12.16 -8.93
N LEU A 465 -17.80 11.80 -7.89
CA LEU A 465 -17.59 10.57 -7.15
C LEU A 465 -18.03 9.37 -8.02
N PRO A 466 -17.13 8.47 -8.42
CA PRO A 466 -17.55 7.22 -9.07
C PRO A 466 -18.37 6.39 -8.09
N ALA A 467 -19.22 5.48 -8.57
CA ALA A 467 -20.08 4.66 -7.73
C ALA A 467 -19.45 3.27 -7.43
N ALA A 468 -19.89 2.68 -6.32
CA ALA A 468 -19.52 1.30 -5.95
C ALA A 468 -20.04 0.27 -6.96
N LEU A 469 -19.26 -0.79 -7.13
CA LEU A 469 -19.71 -2.01 -7.79
C LEU A 469 -20.32 -2.97 -6.76
N PRO A 470 -21.04 -4.02 -7.22
CA PRO A 470 -21.37 -5.15 -6.36
C PRO A 470 -20.13 -5.74 -5.66
N PRO A 471 -20.27 -6.33 -4.46
CA PRO A 471 -19.12 -6.86 -3.73
C PRO A 471 -18.43 -7.94 -4.55
N THR A 472 -17.12 -7.79 -4.72
CA THR A 472 -16.28 -8.72 -5.48
C THR A 472 -16.15 -10.06 -4.76
N LEU A 473 -15.57 -11.06 -5.43
CA LEU A 473 -15.31 -12.34 -4.78
C LEU A 473 -14.30 -12.19 -3.64
N TYR A 474 -13.24 -11.39 -3.86
CA TYR A 474 -12.24 -11.11 -2.84
C TYR A 474 -12.83 -10.34 -1.66
N SER A 475 -13.67 -9.33 -1.88
CA SER A 475 -14.34 -8.58 -0.81
C SER A 475 -15.19 -9.48 0.11
N ARG A 476 -15.82 -10.52 -0.46
CA ARG A 476 -16.66 -11.47 0.31
C ARG A 476 -15.87 -12.53 1.05
N LEU A 477 -14.82 -13.07 0.44
CA LEU A 477 -14.08 -14.22 0.95
C LEU A 477 -12.73 -13.84 1.57
N GLY A 478 -12.29 -12.59 1.39
CA GLY A 478 -11.03 -12.06 1.86
C GLY A 478 -9.82 -12.91 1.46
N ALA A 479 -8.88 -13.03 2.41
CA ALA A 479 -7.62 -13.72 2.24
C ALA A 479 -7.73 -15.26 2.07
N TRP A 480 -8.91 -15.86 2.26
CA TRP A 480 -9.10 -17.31 2.15
C TRP A 480 -8.82 -17.81 0.73
N VAL A 481 -9.31 -17.12 -0.30
CA VAL A 481 -9.13 -17.53 -1.70
C VAL A 481 -7.66 -17.60 -2.09
N PRO A 482 -6.85 -16.52 -1.98
CA PRO A 482 -5.43 -16.61 -2.29
C PRO A 482 -4.67 -17.55 -1.35
N GLY A 483 -5.06 -17.65 -0.08
CA GLY A 483 -4.44 -18.56 0.89
C GLY A 483 -4.59 -20.03 0.49
N LEU A 484 -5.79 -20.46 0.09
CA LEU A 484 -6.04 -21.83 -0.36
C LEU A 484 -5.31 -22.14 -1.66
N LEU A 485 -5.29 -21.22 -2.63
CA LEU A 485 -4.55 -21.38 -3.88
C LEU A 485 -3.04 -21.49 -3.64
N ALA A 486 -2.49 -20.63 -2.76
CA ALA A 486 -1.09 -20.67 -2.38
C ALA A 486 -0.72 -21.97 -1.65
N MET A 487 -1.59 -22.44 -0.74
CA MET A 487 -1.41 -23.71 -0.04
C MET A 487 -1.44 -24.89 -1.02
N ALA A 488 -2.38 -24.91 -1.97
CA ALA A 488 -2.46 -25.95 -3.00
C ALA A 488 -1.20 -25.98 -3.87
N ALA A 489 -0.73 -24.82 -4.31
CA ALA A 489 0.51 -24.69 -5.09
C ALA A 489 1.74 -25.17 -4.28
N PHE A 490 1.76 -24.92 -2.97
CA PHE A 490 2.83 -25.38 -2.09
C PHE A 490 2.80 -26.90 -1.85
N VAL A 491 1.64 -27.49 -1.61
CA VAL A 491 1.49 -28.90 -1.21
C VAL A 491 1.54 -29.87 -2.40
N ALA A 492 0.98 -29.50 -3.56
CA ALA A 492 0.88 -30.40 -4.73
C ALA A 492 2.23 -31.02 -5.17
N PRO A 493 3.37 -30.30 -5.19
CA PRO A 493 4.68 -30.87 -5.49
C PRO A 493 5.09 -32.07 -4.63
N PHE A 494 4.68 -32.12 -3.36
CA PHE A 494 5.04 -33.17 -2.41
C PHE A 494 4.17 -34.42 -2.56
N LEU A 495 2.88 -34.26 -2.89
CA LEU A 495 1.96 -35.37 -3.10
C LEU A 495 2.32 -36.17 -4.37
N LEU A 496 2.74 -35.46 -5.42
CA LEU A 496 3.09 -36.05 -6.72
C LEU A 496 4.44 -36.80 -6.70
N VAL A 497 5.24 -36.67 -5.63
CA VAL A 497 6.44 -37.51 -5.40
C VAL A 497 6.02 -38.91 -4.96
N ARG A 498 5.04 -39.02 -4.06
CA ARG A 498 4.63 -40.28 -3.43
C ARG A 498 3.94 -41.23 -4.40
N GLN A 499 3.25 -40.71 -5.42
CA GLN A 499 2.56 -41.55 -6.41
C GLN A 499 3.53 -42.31 -7.34
N LYS A 500 4.69 -41.74 -7.71
CA LYS A 500 5.67 -42.47 -8.53
C LYS A 500 6.36 -43.61 -7.77
N ALA A 501 6.48 -43.52 -6.45
CA ALA A 501 7.07 -44.58 -5.64
C ALA A 501 6.11 -45.76 -5.39
N LYS A 502 4.78 -45.54 -5.48
CA LYS A 502 3.74 -46.58 -5.28
C LYS A 502 3.35 -47.33 -6.57
N VAL A 503 3.77 -46.87 -7.75
CA VAL A 503 3.49 -47.54 -9.03
C VAL A 503 4.66 -48.44 -9.46
N THR A 504 5.78 -48.39 -8.74
CA THR A 504 6.98 -49.22 -8.96
C THR A 504 7.22 -50.23 -7.85
N ALA A 505 6.25 -50.43 -6.95
CA ALA A 505 6.19 -51.49 -5.96
C ALA A 505 4.90 -52.26 -6.20
#